data_AF-A0A8T3U852-F1
#
_entry.id   AF-A0A8T3U852-F1
#
_cell.length_a   1.000
_cell.length_b   1.000
_cell.length_c   1.000
_cell.angle_alpha   90.00
_cell.angle_beta   90.00
_cell.angle_gamma   90.00
#
_symmetry.space_group_name_H-M   'P 1'
#
loop_
_entity.id
_entity.type
_entity.pdbx_description
1 polymer ?
#
loop_
_entity_poly.entity_id
_entity_poly.type
_entity_poly.pdbx_seq_one_letter_code
_entity_poly.pdbx_strand_id
1 'polypeptide(L)'
;MRDSFLRKLIAIIVQIIVLVIIFVVFRSNKYLNKKYNSNSVQSSVSQDEQLKQAKTRLTDIVKKYRNAQFEELLKEVKVTDWYDIKNEADCVKFYKIVLDIYNKEKLSVEDKVFLKGFFEGSLEYDEALDDFQDVKNEIKNSIENEV
;
A
#
# COMPACT_ATOMS: atom_id res chain seq x y z
N MET A 1 -24.38 8.08 7.70
CA MET A 1 -23.43 8.11 6.56
C MET A 1 -21.96 7.84 6.92
N ARG A 2 -21.62 7.45 8.16
CA ARG A 2 -20.24 7.08 8.57
C ARG A 2 -19.90 5.58 8.35
N ASP A 3 -20.91 4.78 8.02
CA ASP A 3 -20.83 3.31 7.91
C ASP A 3 -20.38 2.82 6.53
N SER A 4 -20.59 3.63 5.48
CA SER A 4 -20.25 3.21 4.11
C SER A 4 -18.75 3.26 3.84
N PHE A 5 -18.06 4.26 4.41
CA PHE A 5 -16.62 4.44 4.22
C PHE A 5 -15.82 3.32 4.87
N LEU A 6 -16.17 2.94 6.12
CA LEU A 6 -15.56 1.83 6.84
C LEU A 6 -15.80 0.48 6.14
N ARG A 7 -17.01 0.21 5.64
CA ARG A 7 -17.29 -1.03 4.90
C ARG A 7 -16.55 -1.10 3.56
N LYS A 8 -16.41 0.03 2.86
CA LYS A 8 -15.61 0.11 1.65
C LYS A 8 -14.12 -0.12 1.96
N LEU A 9 -13.56 0.55 2.97
CA LEU A 9 -12.18 0.34 3.44
C LEU A 9 -11.88 -1.12 3.81
N ILE A 10 -12.83 -1.80 4.45
CA ILE A 10 -12.69 -3.21 4.81
C ILE A 10 -12.68 -4.11 3.57
N ALA A 11 -13.53 -3.83 2.57
CA ALA A 11 -13.54 -4.60 1.33
C ALA A 11 -12.21 -4.50 0.57
N ILE A 12 -11.62 -3.31 0.57
CA ILE A 12 -10.33 -2.97 -0.05
C ILE A 12 -9.19 -3.79 0.54
N ILE A 13 -9.10 -3.77 1.88
CA ILE A 13 -8.06 -4.49 2.61
C ILE A 13 -8.19 -6.00 2.38
N VAL A 14 -9.42 -6.54 2.38
CA VAL A 14 -9.71 -7.95 2.07
C VAL A 14 -9.26 -8.30 0.65
N GLN A 15 -9.47 -7.43 -0.33
CA GLN A 15 -9.06 -7.65 -1.72
C GLN A 15 -7.53 -7.71 -1.87
N ILE A 16 -6.79 -6.82 -1.19
CA ILE A 16 -5.32 -6.82 -1.16
C ILE A 16 -4.79 -8.12 -0.54
N ILE A 17 -5.40 -8.60 0.54
CA ILE A 17 -5.02 -9.86 1.19
C ILE A 17 -5.25 -11.06 0.27
N VAL A 18 -6.38 -11.10 -0.43
CA VAL A 18 -6.69 -12.16 -1.40
C VAL A 18 -5.66 -12.16 -2.54
N LEU A 19 -5.27 -11.00 -3.07
CA LEU A 19 -4.26 -10.89 -4.12
C LEU A 19 -2.87 -11.32 -3.64
N VAL A 20 -2.47 -10.95 -2.42
CA VAL A 20 -1.19 -11.38 -1.82
C VAL A 20 -1.19 -12.89 -1.58
N ILE A 21 -2.28 -13.48 -1.08
CA ILE A 21 -2.39 -14.93 -0.91
C ILE A 21 -2.33 -15.63 -2.26
N ILE A 22 -3.08 -15.17 -3.27
CA ILE A 22 -3.01 -15.72 -4.64
C ILE A 22 -1.59 -15.64 -5.16
N PHE A 23 -0.90 -14.51 -5.00
CA PHE A 23 0.48 -14.33 -5.46
C PHE A 23 1.47 -15.25 -4.74
N VAL A 24 1.39 -15.37 -3.41
CA VAL A 24 2.25 -16.23 -2.59
C VAL A 24 1.98 -17.72 -2.87
N VAL A 25 0.71 -18.10 -3.01
CA VAL A 25 0.30 -19.45 -3.41
C VAL A 25 0.76 -19.74 -4.83
N PHE A 26 0.56 -18.84 -5.80
CA PHE A 26 1.00 -19.01 -7.19
C PHE A 26 2.53 -19.11 -7.32
N ARG A 27 3.28 -18.32 -6.53
CA ARG A 27 4.75 -18.37 -6.46
C ARG A 27 5.26 -19.66 -5.81
N SER A 28 4.60 -20.14 -4.76
CA SER A 28 4.92 -21.42 -4.11
C SER A 28 4.48 -22.63 -4.94
N ASN A 29 3.44 -22.50 -5.77
CA ASN A 29 2.84 -23.57 -6.55
C ASN A 29 3.62 -23.90 -7.84
N LYS A 30 4.63 -23.09 -8.21
CA LYS A 30 5.58 -23.46 -9.28
C LYS A 30 6.46 -24.66 -8.90
N TYR A 31 6.50 -25.04 -7.61
CA TYR A 31 7.33 -26.15 -7.11
C TYR A 31 6.58 -27.40 -6.65
N LEU A 32 5.26 -27.43 -6.55
CA LEU A 32 4.53 -28.63 -6.11
C LEU A 32 3.21 -28.80 -6.86
N ASN A 33 3.29 -29.35 -8.07
CA ASN A 33 2.16 -30.08 -8.65
C ASN A 33 1.85 -31.31 -7.78
N LYS A 34 0.94 -31.16 -6.81
CA LYS A 34 0.13 -32.28 -6.29
C LYS A 34 -1.06 -31.75 -5.51
N LYS A 35 -2.26 -32.06 -6.02
CA LYS A 35 -3.56 -32.18 -5.32
C LYS A 35 -3.59 -31.65 -3.88
N TYR A 36 -4.40 -30.62 -3.59
CA TYR A 36 -5.24 -30.62 -2.39
C TYR A 36 -6.53 -29.83 -2.62
N ASN A 37 -7.61 -30.60 -2.74
CA ASN A 37 -8.94 -30.25 -2.29
C ASN A 37 -8.93 -30.13 -0.75
N SER A 38 -9.91 -29.41 -0.21
CA SER A 38 -10.33 -29.33 1.20
C SER A 38 -9.40 -28.64 2.21
N ASN A 39 -9.89 -27.47 2.66
CA ASN A 39 -9.97 -26.94 4.03
C ASN A 39 -9.46 -25.50 4.11
N SER A 40 -10.45 -24.60 4.17
CA SER A 40 -10.38 -23.26 4.72
C SER A 40 -9.67 -23.26 6.07
N VAL A 41 -8.35 -23.10 6.04
CA VAL A 41 -7.54 -22.67 7.18
C VAL A 41 -6.99 -21.31 6.81
N GLN A 42 -7.88 -20.35 6.61
CA GLN A 42 -7.48 -18.96 6.44
C GLN A 42 -7.45 -18.33 7.82
N SER A 43 -6.23 -18.17 8.30
CA SER A 43 -5.82 -17.84 9.66
C SER A 43 -6.54 -16.64 10.27
N SER A 44 -6.88 -16.79 11.54
CA SER A 44 -7.44 -15.86 12.51
C SER A 44 -6.53 -14.66 12.88
N VAL A 45 -5.85 -14.05 11.92
CA VAL A 45 -5.22 -12.74 12.12
C VAL A 45 -6.30 -11.69 11.92
N SER A 46 -6.56 -10.85 12.92
CA SER A 46 -7.60 -9.83 12.81
C SER A 46 -7.23 -8.81 11.73
N GLN A 47 -8.23 -8.24 11.06
CA GLN A 47 -8.01 -7.20 10.03
C GLN A 47 -7.17 -6.02 10.55
N ASP A 48 -7.31 -5.69 11.84
CA ASP A 48 -6.52 -4.66 12.52
C ASP A 48 -5.03 -5.00 12.56
N GLU A 49 -4.70 -6.28 12.74
CA GLU A 49 -3.30 -6.74 12.81
C GLU A 49 -2.65 -6.72 11.42
N GLN A 50 -3.39 -7.05 10.37
CA GLN A 50 -2.93 -6.91 8.98
C GLN A 50 -2.72 -5.44 8.59
N LEU A 51 -3.67 -4.56 8.97
CA LEU A 51 -3.53 -3.12 8.74
C LEU A 51 -2.31 -2.56 9.47
N LYS A 52 -2.11 -2.96 10.74
CA LYS A 52 -0.94 -2.56 11.52
C LYS A 52 0.37 -3.00 10.86
N GLN A 53 0.43 -4.24 10.37
CA GLN A 53 1.61 -4.77 9.67
C GLN A 53 1.90 -3.99 8.38
N ALA A 54 0.87 -3.70 7.57
CA ALA A 54 1.02 -2.93 6.34
C ALA A 54 1.52 -1.50 6.64
N LYS A 55 0.94 -0.84 7.65
CA LYS A 55 1.38 0.50 8.10
C LYS A 55 2.84 0.49 8.52
N THR A 56 3.23 -0.43 9.39
CA THR A 56 4.62 -0.55 9.85
C THR A 56 5.55 -0.80 8.67
N ARG A 57 5.18 -1.71 7.75
CA ARG A 57 6.02 -2.02 6.59
C ARG A 57 6.21 -0.81 5.67
N LEU A 58 5.17 -0.04 5.39
CA LEU A 58 5.30 1.18 4.58
C LEU A 58 6.19 2.21 5.28
N THR A 59 5.97 2.42 6.58
CA THR A 59 6.80 3.32 7.39
C THR A 59 8.26 2.90 7.37
N ASP A 60 8.57 1.61 7.52
CA ASP A 60 9.94 1.10 7.51
C ASP A 60 10.62 1.33 6.15
N ILE A 61 9.91 1.09 5.04
CA ILE A 61 10.40 1.36 3.69
C ILE A 61 10.69 2.86 3.52
N VAL A 62 9.74 3.72 3.91
CA VAL A 62 9.90 5.17 3.79
C VAL A 62 11.05 5.68 4.65
N LYS A 63 11.15 5.24 5.90
CA LYS A 63 12.28 5.60 6.79
C LYS A 63 13.61 5.09 6.26
N LYS A 64 13.65 3.91 5.64
CA LYS A 64 14.88 3.36 5.06
C LYS A 64 15.45 4.26 3.96
N TYR A 65 14.61 4.82 3.08
CA TYR A 65 15.08 5.55 1.90
C TYR A 65 14.95 7.07 1.98
N ARG A 66 13.98 7.59 2.73
CA ARG A 66 13.63 9.02 2.79
C ARG A 66 13.32 9.51 4.22
N ASN A 67 14.01 9.00 5.23
CA ASN A 67 13.75 9.36 6.64
C ASN A 67 13.66 10.87 6.89
N ALA A 68 14.62 11.64 6.37
CA ALA A 68 14.68 13.09 6.63
C ALA A 68 13.45 13.82 6.09
N GLN A 69 13.09 13.58 4.82
CA GLN A 69 11.90 14.16 4.19
C GLN A 69 10.61 13.71 4.87
N PHE A 70 10.57 12.45 5.29
CA PHE A 70 9.42 11.88 5.99
C PHE A 70 9.20 12.53 7.36
N GLU A 71 10.26 12.64 8.17
CA GLU A 71 10.19 13.28 9.49
C GLU A 71 9.93 14.79 9.39
N GLU A 72 10.40 15.45 8.33
CA GLU A 72 10.07 16.85 8.04
C GLU A 72 8.58 17.03 7.73
N LEU A 73 8.02 16.18 6.87
CA LEU A 73 6.59 16.19 6.55
C LEU A 73 5.75 15.98 7.81
N LEU A 74 6.07 14.97 8.64
CA LEU A 74 5.32 14.69 9.87
C LEU A 74 5.33 15.90 10.84
N LYS A 75 6.46 16.60 10.95
CA LYS A 75 6.57 17.83 11.75
C LYS A 75 5.77 18.98 11.16
N GLU A 76 5.82 19.18 9.85
CA GLU A 76 5.07 20.22 9.13
C GLU A 76 3.57 20.08 9.38
N VAL A 77 3.04 18.87 9.24
CA VAL A 77 1.61 18.56 9.36
C VAL A 77 1.18 18.27 10.80
N LYS A 78 2.13 18.31 11.74
CA LYS A 78 1.94 18.14 13.20
C LYS A 78 1.28 16.82 13.59
N VAL A 79 1.69 15.72 12.95
CA VAL A 79 1.23 14.36 13.28
C VAL A 79 2.44 13.45 13.57
N THR A 80 2.20 12.34 14.24
CA THR A 80 3.24 11.35 14.57
C THR A 80 3.22 10.13 13.65
N ASP A 81 2.12 9.90 12.96
CA ASP A 81 1.92 8.80 12.02
C ASP A 81 1.35 9.37 10.72
N TRP A 82 1.89 8.94 9.57
CA TRP A 82 1.44 9.38 8.26
C TRP A 82 -0.02 9.02 8.00
N TYR A 83 -0.52 7.97 8.65
CA TYR A 83 -1.92 7.59 8.55
C TYR A 83 -2.88 8.61 9.20
N ASP A 84 -2.37 9.47 10.08
CA ASP A 84 -3.17 10.50 10.74
C ASP A 84 -3.21 11.82 9.96
N ILE A 85 -2.57 11.90 8.78
CA ILE A 85 -2.67 13.05 7.88
C ILE A 85 -4.10 13.14 7.34
N LYS A 86 -4.74 14.30 7.54
CA LYS A 86 -6.14 14.54 7.15
C LYS A 86 -6.30 15.48 5.97
N ASN A 87 -5.31 16.34 5.72
CA ASN A 87 -5.36 17.28 4.64
C ASN A 87 -4.90 16.58 3.35
N GLU A 88 -5.73 16.64 2.32
CA GLU A 88 -5.48 15.96 1.04
C GLU A 88 -4.17 16.42 0.37
N ALA A 89 -3.86 17.72 0.41
CA ALA A 89 -2.61 18.24 -0.13
C ALA A 89 -1.38 17.69 0.61
N ASP A 90 -1.51 17.46 1.92
CA ASP A 90 -0.44 16.88 2.73
C ASP A 90 -0.33 15.35 2.51
N CYS A 91 -1.44 14.65 2.30
CA CYS A 91 -1.43 13.25 1.86
C CYS A 91 -0.71 13.10 0.51
N VAL A 92 -0.93 14.04 -0.41
CA VAL A 92 -0.25 14.09 -1.71
C VAL A 92 1.26 14.27 -1.56
N LYS A 93 1.73 15.09 -0.61
CA LYS A 93 3.17 15.18 -0.30
C LYS A 93 3.73 13.82 0.13
N PHE A 94 3.00 13.07 0.96
CA PHE A 94 3.40 11.72 1.35
C PHE A 94 3.45 10.78 0.13
N TYR A 95 2.43 10.78 -0.74
CA TYR A 95 2.44 10.00 -1.98
C TYR A 95 3.65 10.29 -2.86
N LYS A 96 4.04 11.56 -3.00
CA LYS A 96 5.24 11.95 -3.75
C LYS A 96 6.52 11.38 -3.15
N ILE A 97 6.64 11.32 -1.82
CA ILE A 97 7.79 10.68 -1.16
C ILE A 97 7.84 9.18 -1.48
N VAL A 98 6.70 8.48 -1.35
CA VAL A 98 6.63 7.04 -1.65
C VAL A 98 6.91 6.78 -3.15
N LEU A 99 6.42 7.64 -4.03
CA LEU A 99 6.59 7.50 -5.48
C LEU A 99 8.04 7.75 -5.89
N ASP A 100 8.70 8.73 -5.27
CA ASP A 100 10.13 8.97 -5.46
C ASP A 100 10.97 7.73 -5.10
N ILE A 101 10.64 7.07 -3.99
CA ILE A 101 11.27 5.79 -3.60
C ILE A 101 11.03 4.73 -4.65
N TYR A 102 9.78 4.53 -5.06
CA TYR A 102 9.40 3.52 -6.04
C TYR A 102 10.12 3.68 -7.38
N ASN A 103 10.30 4.92 -7.83
CA ASN A 103 10.91 5.24 -9.12
C ASN A 103 12.45 5.24 -9.10
N LYS A 104 13.07 5.67 -8.00
CA LYS A 104 14.52 5.95 -7.98
C LYS A 104 15.34 4.92 -7.23
N GLU A 105 14.75 4.19 -6.30
CA GLU A 105 15.50 3.25 -5.47
C GLU A 105 15.58 1.86 -6.08
N LYS A 106 16.72 1.19 -5.82
CA LYS A 106 16.87 -0.22 -6.17
C LYS A 106 16.17 -1.08 -5.11
N LEU A 107 14.86 -1.20 -5.25
CA LEU A 107 14.01 -1.95 -4.31
C LEU A 107 14.22 -3.47 -4.43
N SER A 108 14.02 -4.16 -3.31
CA SER A 108 13.84 -5.61 -3.33
C SER A 108 12.55 -5.95 -4.08
N VAL A 109 12.46 -7.17 -4.64
CA VAL A 109 11.23 -7.61 -5.32
C VAL A 109 10.01 -7.50 -4.39
N GLU A 110 10.20 -7.81 -3.11
CA GLU A 110 9.12 -7.75 -2.13
C GLU A 110 8.69 -6.31 -1.83
N ASP A 111 9.62 -5.39 -1.62
CA ASP A 111 9.30 -3.98 -1.36
C ASP A 111 8.67 -3.34 -2.60
N LYS A 112 9.13 -3.70 -3.79
CA LYS A 112 8.58 -3.19 -5.05
C LYS A 112 7.13 -3.66 -5.25
N VAL A 113 6.85 -4.94 -5.04
CA VAL A 113 5.48 -5.50 -5.10
C VAL A 113 4.58 -4.88 -4.03
N PHE A 114 5.11 -4.69 -2.82
CA PHE A 114 4.35 -4.06 -1.73
C PHE A 114 3.98 -2.60 -2.07
N LEU A 115 4.92 -1.80 -2.54
CA LEU A 115 4.67 -0.40 -2.93
C LEU A 115 3.74 -0.30 -4.15
N LYS A 116 3.86 -1.21 -5.11
CA LYS A 116 2.92 -1.30 -6.24
C LYS A 116 1.50 -1.55 -5.75
N GLY A 117 1.30 -2.53 -4.87
CA GLY A 117 -0.01 -2.82 -4.28
C GLY A 117 -0.56 -1.67 -3.44
N PHE A 118 0.32 -0.92 -2.74
CA PHE A 118 -0.07 0.32 -2.07
C PHE A 118 -0.62 1.35 -3.07
N PHE A 119 0.07 1.59 -4.18
CA PHE A 119 -0.38 2.55 -5.20
C PHE A 119 -1.65 2.10 -5.92
N GLU A 120 -1.77 0.83 -6.28
CA GLU A 120 -3.00 0.28 -6.88
C GLU A 120 -4.19 0.49 -5.95
N GLY A 121 -4.03 0.22 -4.66
CA GLY A 121 -5.05 0.50 -3.65
C GLY A 121 -5.38 1.98 -3.51
N SER A 122 -4.37 2.86 -3.48
CA SER A 122 -4.59 4.30 -3.41
C SER A 122 -5.30 4.84 -4.64
N LEU A 123 -4.94 4.40 -5.85
CA LEU A 123 -5.57 4.85 -7.09
C LEU A 123 -7.04 4.43 -7.21
N GLU A 124 -7.40 3.28 -6.64
CA GLU A 124 -8.76 2.74 -6.70
C GLU A 124 -9.68 3.38 -5.65
N TYR A 125 -9.14 3.78 -4.50
CA TYR A 125 -9.96 4.07 -3.32
C TYR A 125 -9.68 5.39 -2.60
N ASP A 126 -8.57 6.07 -2.88
CA ASP A 126 -8.28 7.37 -2.27
C ASP A 126 -8.85 8.49 -3.13
N GLU A 127 -10.05 8.95 -2.76
CA GLU A 127 -10.74 10.08 -3.40
C GLU A 127 -9.89 11.36 -3.37
N ALA A 128 -8.95 11.49 -2.43
CA ALA A 128 -8.04 12.63 -2.40
C ALA A 128 -7.22 12.74 -3.69
N LEU A 129 -6.91 11.64 -4.39
CA LEU A 129 -6.18 11.68 -5.65
C LEU A 129 -7.02 12.18 -6.83
N ASP A 130 -8.34 12.25 -6.70
CA ASP A 130 -9.21 12.77 -7.77
C ASP A 130 -9.04 14.28 -7.96
N ASP A 131 -8.71 15.00 -6.90
CA ASP A 131 -8.43 16.44 -6.95
C ASP A 131 -6.98 16.75 -7.38
N PHE A 132 -6.10 15.74 -7.43
CA PHE A 132 -4.68 15.86 -7.79
C PHE A 132 -4.32 14.94 -8.97
N GLN A 133 -4.95 15.21 -10.11
CA GLN A 133 -4.82 14.41 -11.34
C GLN A 133 -3.39 14.30 -11.85
N ASP A 134 -2.53 15.29 -11.61
CA ASP A 134 -1.10 15.24 -11.94
C ASP A 134 -0.43 14.05 -11.24
N VAL A 135 -0.60 13.97 -9.92
CA VAL A 135 -0.01 12.90 -9.09
C VAL A 135 -0.65 11.55 -9.40
N LYS A 136 -1.96 11.52 -9.60
CA LYS A 136 -2.67 10.31 -10.01
C LYS A 136 -2.10 9.72 -11.30
N ASN A 137 -1.83 10.57 -12.28
CA ASN A 137 -1.25 10.16 -13.56
C ASN A 137 0.22 9.76 -13.44
N GLU A 138 1.01 10.45 -12.62
CA GLU A 138 2.38 10.05 -12.32
C GLU A 138 2.45 8.65 -11.71
N ILE A 139 1.60 8.37 -10.72
CA ILE A 139 1.53 7.04 -10.08
C ILE A 139 1.16 5.97 -11.12
N LYS A 140 0.11 6.20 -11.93
CA LYS A 140 -0.29 5.27 -13.00
C LYS A 140 0.86 4.99 -13.97
N ASN A 141 1.49 6.05 -14.47
CA ASN A 141 2.60 5.91 -15.41
C ASN A 141 3.76 5.12 -14.81
N SER A 142 4.07 5.31 -13.53
CA SER A 142 5.14 4.59 -12.84
C SER A 142 4.85 3.10 -12.70
N ILE A 143 3.61 2.70 -12.39
CA ILE A 143 3.27 1.29 -12.17
C ILE A 143 2.93 0.54 -13.47
N GLU A 144 2.49 1.25 -14.52
CA GLU A 144 2.12 0.69 -15.82
C GLU A 144 3.30 0.57 -16.79
N ASN A 145 4.23 1.54 -16.80
CA ASN A 145 5.40 1.53 -17.70
C ASN A 145 6.60 0.77 -17.11
N GLU A 146 6.36 -0.09 -16.13
CA GLU A 146 7.36 -0.94 -15.52
C GLU A 146 7.74 -2.07 -16.50
N VAL A 147 8.77 -1.84 -17.32
CA VAL A 147 9.37 -2.81 -18.27
C VAL A 147 10.39 -3.71 -17.58
#